data_AF-A0A368URQ0-F1
#
_entry.id   AF-A0A368URQ0-F1
#
_cell.length_a   1.000
_cell.length_b   1.000
_cell.length_c   1.000
_cell.angle_alpha   90.00
_cell.angle_beta   90.00
_cell.angle_gamma   90.00
#
_symmetry.space_group_name_H-M   'P 1'
#
loop_
_entity.id
_entity.type
_entity.pdbx_description
1 polymer ?
#
loop_
_entity_poly.entity_id
_entity_poly.type
_entity_poly.pdbx_seq_one_letter_code
_entity_poly.pdbx_strand_id
1 'polypeptide(L)'
;MPIRKKHFQFLGTLFISLLPMTTFAGQNPNGLEVFDGLWGWEPSNFPTTCDKNPHTFTFSENGKKAYLEFIKPRGESDENITVYSVHEIKGNRITMSIDGEERLDDEGNPVVWDLVLLNKNEYVWHRHDWSFYQFTPPVVRCG
;
A
#
# COMPACT_ATOMS: atom_id res chain seq x y z
N MET A 1 61.07 50.29 -12.27
CA MET A 1 61.22 49.02 -11.54
C MET A 1 59.97 48.18 -11.74
N PRO A 2 60.04 46.98 -12.32
CA PRO A 2 58.86 46.16 -12.63
C PRO A 2 58.59 45.12 -11.53
N ILE A 3 57.32 44.83 -11.26
CA ILE A 3 56.92 43.62 -10.53
C ILE A 3 56.02 42.79 -11.46
N ARG A 4 56.58 41.67 -11.93
CA ARG A 4 55.85 40.55 -12.54
C ARG A 4 55.00 39.87 -11.46
N LYS A 5 53.75 39.51 -11.76
CA LYS A 5 53.06 38.39 -11.10
C LYS A 5 52.40 37.49 -12.15
N LYS A 6 52.55 36.19 -11.89
CA LYS A 6 52.30 35.03 -12.76
C LYS A 6 50.85 34.54 -12.64
N HIS A 7 50.39 33.92 -13.73
CA HIS A 7 49.48 32.77 -13.89
C HIS A 7 48.40 32.46 -12.84
N PHE A 8 47.17 32.20 -13.31
CA PHE A 8 46.60 30.84 -13.27
C PHE A 8 45.35 30.73 -14.17
N GLN A 9 45.40 29.87 -15.19
CA GLN A 9 44.22 29.40 -15.92
C GLN A 9 43.58 28.27 -15.12
N PHE A 10 42.29 28.38 -14.80
CA PHE A 10 41.50 27.27 -14.27
C PHE A 10 40.74 26.60 -15.43
N LEU A 11 41.09 25.35 -15.74
CA LEU A 11 40.22 24.44 -16.50
C LEU A 11 39.12 23.96 -15.56
N GLY A 12 37.86 24.27 -15.89
CA GLY A 12 36.69 23.73 -15.20
C GLY A 12 36.33 22.35 -15.77
N THR A 13 36.39 21.31 -14.94
CA THR A 13 35.90 19.97 -15.26
C THR A 13 34.41 19.89 -14.94
N LEU A 14 33.58 19.60 -15.95
CA LEU A 14 32.13 19.40 -15.81
C LEU A 14 31.87 17.99 -15.23
N PHE A 15 31.49 17.90 -13.96
CA PHE A 15 31.00 16.65 -13.37
C PHE A 15 29.51 16.49 -13.70
N ILE A 16 29.18 15.56 -14.58
CA ILE A 16 27.79 15.10 -14.77
C ILE A 16 27.49 14.15 -13.60
N SER A 17 26.76 14.66 -12.62
CA SER A 17 26.27 13.89 -11.48
C SER A 17 25.17 12.91 -11.95
N LEU A 18 25.52 11.63 -12.02
CA LEU A 18 24.56 10.52 -12.00
C LEU A 18 23.85 10.54 -10.64
N LEU A 19 22.66 11.15 -10.59
CA LEU A 19 21.77 11.00 -9.43
C LEU A 19 21.24 9.56 -9.41
N PRO A 20 21.43 8.81 -8.31
CA PRO A 20 20.82 7.49 -8.19
C PRO A 20 19.30 7.66 -8.22
N MET A 21 18.61 6.89 -9.08
CA MET A 21 17.17 6.69 -8.98
C MET A 21 16.89 6.10 -7.59
N THR A 22 16.47 6.93 -6.65
CA THR A 22 15.94 6.47 -5.38
C THR A 22 14.67 5.70 -5.68
N THR A 23 14.74 4.37 -5.56
CA THR A 23 13.56 3.53 -5.43
C THR A 23 12.83 3.97 -4.16
N PHE A 24 11.70 4.65 -4.32
CA PHE A 24 10.80 4.95 -3.21
C PHE A 24 10.26 3.62 -2.69
N ALA A 25 10.80 3.13 -1.57
CA ALA A 25 10.05 2.19 -0.75
C ALA A 25 8.79 2.95 -0.29
N GLY A 26 7.63 2.53 -0.76
CA GLY A 26 6.35 3.16 -0.40
C GLY A 26 6.13 3.01 1.09
N GLN A 27 6.35 4.07 1.85
CA GLN A 27 6.05 4.14 3.27
C GLN A 27 4.65 4.73 3.45
N ASN A 28 3.94 4.24 4.46
CA ASN A 28 2.62 4.77 4.78
C ASN A 28 2.73 6.19 5.37
N PRO A 29 1.75 7.07 5.10
CA PRO A 29 1.71 8.38 5.72
C PRO A 29 1.43 8.25 7.23
N ASN A 30 1.66 9.36 7.95
CA ASN A 30 1.49 9.42 9.40
C ASN A 30 0.12 8.89 9.86
N GLY A 31 0.13 7.96 10.81
CA GLY A 31 -1.05 7.31 11.38
C GLY A 31 -1.49 6.04 10.65
N LEU A 32 -0.89 5.70 9.51
CA LEU A 32 -1.16 4.47 8.75
C LEU A 32 0.00 3.48 8.76
N GLU A 33 1.09 3.77 9.48
CA GLU A 33 2.26 2.90 9.65
C GLU A 33 1.91 1.60 10.37
N VAL A 34 0.75 1.56 11.04
CA VAL A 34 0.20 0.31 11.57
C VAL A 34 -0.01 -0.72 10.48
N PHE A 35 -0.12 -0.36 9.20
CA PHE A 35 -0.23 -1.29 8.08
C PHE A 35 1.12 -1.70 7.47
N ASP A 36 2.24 -1.13 7.94
CA ASP A 36 3.56 -1.49 7.44
C ASP A 36 3.86 -2.98 7.69
N GLY A 37 4.60 -3.61 6.78
CA GLY A 37 4.97 -5.02 6.87
C GLY A 37 4.11 -5.95 6.03
N LEU A 38 4.27 -7.26 6.30
CA LEU A 38 3.56 -8.31 5.58
C LEU A 38 2.34 -8.77 6.36
N TRP A 39 1.28 -9.09 5.61
CA TRP A 39 -0.01 -9.51 6.11
C TRP A 39 -0.45 -10.78 5.39
N GLY A 40 -1.08 -11.70 6.11
CA GLY A 40 -1.53 -12.97 5.57
C GLY A 40 -2.93 -13.30 6.03
N TRP A 41 -3.72 -13.91 5.17
CA TRP A 41 -5.06 -14.37 5.51
C TRP A 41 -5.02 -15.60 6.41
N GLU A 42 -5.99 -15.69 7.32
CA GLU A 42 -6.34 -16.89 8.08
C GLU A 42 -7.75 -17.35 7.67
N PRO A 43 -8.08 -18.65 7.68
CA PRO A 43 -7.27 -19.76 8.16
C PRO A 43 -6.21 -20.29 7.18
N SER A 44 -5.29 -21.11 7.69
CA SER A 44 -4.13 -21.70 7.00
C SER A 44 -4.39 -22.44 5.67
N ASN A 45 -5.63 -22.77 5.33
CA ASN A 45 -5.99 -23.35 4.04
C ASN A 45 -6.04 -22.32 2.90
N PHE A 46 -6.02 -21.02 3.20
CA PHE A 46 -6.02 -19.98 2.17
C PHE A 46 -4.67 -20.00 1.41
N PRO A 47 -4.65 -19.65 0.11
CA PRO A 47 -3.42 -19.56 -0.66
C PRO A 47 -2.60 -18.31 -0.33
N THR A 48 -3.20 -17.36 0.40
CA THR A 48 -2.69 -16.03 0.71
C THR A 48 -2.29 -15.87 2.19
N THR A 49 -1.92 -16.98 2.83
CA THR A 49 -1.42 -17.01 4.22
C THR A 49 0.01 -16.47 4.28
N CYS A 50 0.50 -16.16 5.49
CA CYS A 50 1.86 -15.66 5.71
C CYS A 50 2.96 -16.55 5.10
N ASP A 51 2.79 -17.87 5.14
CA ASP A 51 3.80 -18.81 4.63
C ASP A 51 3.70 -19.09 3.12
N LYS A 52 2.65 -18.62 2.44
CA LYS A 52 2.38 -18.99 1.04
C LYS A 52 2.49 -17.81 0.09
N ASN A 53 1.66 -16.79 0.32
CA ASN A 53 1.56 -15.62 -0.54
C ASN A 53 0.97 -14.43 0.26
N PRO A 54 1.71 -13.88 1.23
CA PRO A 54 1.27 -12.69 1.95
C PRO A 54 1.26 -11.46 1.04
N HIS A 55 0.69 -10.38 1.54
CA HIS A 55 0.64 -9.08 0.89
C HIS A 55 1.17 -7.96 1.77
N THR A 56 1.52 -6.84 1.14
CA THR A 56 1.66 -5.54 1.78
C THR A 56 0.38 -4.73 1.62
N PHE A 57 0.17 -3.77 2.52
CA PHE A 57 -0.91 -2.80 2.40
C PHE A 57 -0.33 -1.39 2.57
N THR A 58 -0.26 -0.65 1.46
CA THR A 58 0.36 0.68 1.43
C THR A 58 -0.62 1.75 1.00
N PHE A 59 -0.33 3.01 1.30
CA PHE A 59 -1.14 4.17 0.94
C PHE A 59 -0.32 5.17 0.13
N SER A 60 -1.00 5.91 -0.76
CA SER A 60 -0.39 7.08 -1.41
C SER A 60 -0.04 8.16 -0.38
N GLU A 61 0.92 9.03 -0.69
CA GLU A 61 1.37 10.10 0.23
C GLU A 61 0.21 10.98 0.75
N ASN A 62 -0.80 11.22 -0.08
CA ASN A 62 -1.99 11.99 0.28
C ASN A 62 -3.10 11.17 0.96
N GLY A 63 -2.89 9.88 1.17
CA GLY A 63 -3.84 8.96 1.79
C GLY A 63 -5.14 8.72 0.99
N LYS A 64 -5.18 9.08 -0.30
CA LYS A 64 -6.37 8.94 -1.16
C LYS A 64 -6.44 7.62 -1.93
N LYS A 65 -5.33 6.91 -2.03
CA LYS A 65 -5.25 5.57 -2.60
C LYS A 65 -4.65 4.60 -1.60
N ALA A 66 -5.11 3.35 -1.65
CA ALA A 66 -4.48 2.24 -0.97
C ALA A 66 -4.16 1.13 -1.98
N TYR A 67 -3.10 0.39 -1.72
CA TYR A 67 -2.57 -0.64 -2.58
C TYR A 67 -2.39 -1.90 -1.75
N LEU A 68 -3.13 -2.95 -2.09
CA LEU A 68 -2.95 -4.28 -1.53
C LEU A 68 -2.18 -5.10 -2.55
N GLU A 69 -0.93 -5.44 -2.25
CA GLU A 69 -0.04 -6.12 -3.20
C GLU A 69 0.45 -7.44 -2.63
N PHE A 70 0.06 -8.55 -3.25
CA PHE A 70 0.57 -9.89 -2.96
C PHE A 70 1.98 -10.08 -3.53
N ILE A 71 2.80 -10.90 -2.86
CA ILE A 71 4.15 -11.25 -3.35
C ILE A 71 4.09 -11.94 -4.72
N LYS A 72 3.02 -12.70 -4.98
CA LYS A 72 2.77 -13.43 -6.24
C LYS A 72 1.34 -13.16 -6.72
N PRO A 73 1.07 -13.29 -8.03
CA PRO A 73 -0.29 -13.20 -8.57
C PRO A 73 -1.28 -14.15 -7.89
N ARG A 74 -2.55 -13.76 -7.85
CA ARG A 74 -3.61 -14.57 -7.20
C ARG A 74 -4.33 -15.47 -8.20
N GLY A 75 -4.14 -16.78 -8.05
CA GLY A 75 -4.93 -17.77 -8.77
C GLY A 75 -4.69 -17.67 -10.28
N GLU A 76 -5.77 -17.50 -11.05
CA GLU A 76 -5.72 -17.37 -12.52
C GLU A 76 -5.50 -15.94 -13.01
N SER A 77 -5.54 -14.94 -12.12
CA SER A 77 -5.19 -13.57 -12.49
C SER A 77 -3.68 -13.40 -12.45
N ASP A 78 -3.13 -12.81 -13.51
CA ASP A 78 -1.73 -12.37 -13.57
C ASP A 78 -1.48 -11.13 -12.69
N GLU A 79 -2.53 -10.51 -12.15
CA GLU A 79 -2.44 -9.36 -11.26
C GLU A 79 -2.16 -9.80 -9.82
N ASN A 80 -1.15 -9.17 -9.21
CA ASN A 80 -0.83 -9.32 -7.79
C ASN A 80 -1.29 -8.13 -6.95
N ILE A 81 -1.81 -7.06 -7.57
CA ILE A 81 -2.16 -5.81 -6.90
C ILE A 81 -3.67 -5.52 -7.01
N THR A 82 -4.24 -4.99 -5.94
CA THR A 82 -5.58 -4.39 -5.94
C THR A 82 -5.46 -2.96 -5.46
N VAL A 83 -6.02 -2.03 -6.24
CA VAL A 83 -5.98 -0.59 -5.95
C VAL A 83 -7.33 -0.15 -5.40
N TYR A 84 -7.31 0.66 -4.36
CA TYR A 84 -8.50 1.18 -3.70
C TYR A 84 -8.50 2.71 -3.71
N SER A 85 -9.68 3.29 -3.90
CA SER A 85 -9.96 4.70 -3.61
C SER A 85 -10.41 4.86 -2.16
N VAL A 86 -9.68 5.66 -1.37
CA VAL A 86 -9.99 5.89 0.06
C VAL A 86 -10.98 7.04 0.20
N HIS A 87 -12.12 6.77 0.83
CA HIS A 87 -13.18 7.74 1.06
C HIS A 87 -13.08 8.40 2.44
N GLU A 88 -12.88 7.59 3.48
CA GLU A 88 -12.83 8.05 4.87
C GLU A 88 -11.85 7.20 5.69
N ILE A 89 -11.14 7.83 6.61
CA ILE A 89 -10.36 7.18 7.67
C ILE A 89 -10.91 7.71 9.00
N LYS A 90 -11.47 6.83 9.83
CA LYS A 90 -12.10 7.21 11.10
C LYS A 90 -11.88 6.15 12.16
N GLY A 91 -11.11 6.51 13.19
CA GLY A 91 -10.78 5.59 14.28
C GLY A 91 -10.02 4.38 13.75
N ASN A 92 -10.58 3.19 13.92
CA ASN A 92 -10.00 1.93 13.45
C ASN A 92 -10.57 1.45 12.09
N ARG A 93 -11.32 2.29 11.38
CA ARG A 93 -11.99 1.94 10.12
C ARG A 93 -11.49 2.80 8.97
N ILE A 94 -11.27 2.17 7.82
CA ILE A 94 -10.97 2.83 6.56
C ILE A 94 -12.00 2.40 5.53
N THR A 95 -12.79 3.36 5.05
CA THR A 95 -13.84 3.16 4.05
C THR A 95 -13.26 3.41 2.66
N MET A 96 -13.43 2.45 1.75
CA MET A 96 -12.81 2.47 0.42
C MET A 96 -13.61 1.69 -0.62
N SER A 97 -13.38 1.99 -1.90
CA SER A 97 -13.89 1.22 -3.04
C SER A 97 -12.72 0.66 -3.86
N ILE A 98 -12.89 -0.50 -4.49
CA ILE A 98 -11.90 -1.01 -5.44
C ILE A 98 -11.96 -0.16 -6.72
N ASP A 99 -10.81 0.21 -7.26
CA ASP A 99 -10.74 0.87 -8.56
C ASP A 99 -11.14 -0.14 -9.65
N GLY A 100 -12.16 0.21 -10.44
CA GLY A 100 -12.73 -0.71 -11.44
C GLY A 100 -13.64 -1.79 -10.84
N GLU A 101 -14.17 -1.59 -9.62
CA GLU A 101 -15.15 -2.50 -9.01
C GLU A 101 -16.37 -2.71 -9.92
N GLU A 102 -16.63 -3.96 -10.30
CA GLU A 102 -17.79 -4.36 -11.11
C GLU A 102 -18.89 -5.01 -10.27
N ARG A 103 -18.59 -5.46 -9.05
CA ARG A 103 -19.60 -6.07 -8.17
C ARG A 103 -20.54 -4.99 -7.67
N LEU A 104 -21.82 -5.33 -7.64
CA LEU A 104 -22.88 -4.49 -7.12
C LEU A 104 -23.42 -5.07 -5.81
N ASP A 105 -23.89 -4.18 -4.94
CA ASP A 105 -24.75 -4.56 -3.82
C ASP A 105 -26.17 -4.90 -4.29
N ASP A 106 -27.03 -5.30 -3.35
CA ASP A 106 -28.41 -5.68 -3.63
C ASP A 106 -29.27 -4.50 -4.13
N GLU A 107 -28.81 -3.26 -3.96
CA GLU A 107 -29.45 -2.03 -4.44
C GLU A 107 -28.92 -1.60 -5.83
N GLY A 108 -27.92 -2.29 -6.37
CA GLY A 108 -27.31 -2.00 -7.68
C GLY A 108 -26.20 -0.95 -7.64
N ASN A 109 -25.70 -0.57 -6.46
CA ASN A 109 -24.56 0.34 -6.32
C ASN A 109 -23.24 -0.45 -6.28
N PRO A 110 -22.11 0.13 -6.73
CA PRO A 110 -20.80 -0.49 -6.57
C PRO A 110 -20.48 -0.82 -5.11
N VAL A 111 -19.90 -2.00 -4.87
CA VAL A 111 -19.57 -2.44 -3.51
C VAL A 111 -18.55 -1.51 -2.85
N VAL A 112 -18.85 -1.12 -1.60
CA VAL A 112 -17.97 -0.37 -0.72
C VAL A 112 -17.46 -1.26 0.42
N TRP A 113 -16.17 -1.16 0.70
CA TRP A 113 -15.46 -1.95 1.70
C TRP A 113 -15.00 -1.09 2.87
N ASP A 114 -15.09 -1.65 4.06
CA ASP A 114 -14.40 -1.19 5.24
C ASP A 114 -13.26 -2.14 5.57
N LEU A 115 -12.06 -1.59 5.67
CA LEU A 115 -10.96 -2.23 6.39
C LEU A 115 -11.09 -1.85 7.87
N VAL A 116 -11.30 -2.85 8.74
CA VAL A 116 -11.48 -2.65 10.17
C VAL A 116 -10.29 -3.25 10.92
N LEU A 117 -9.47 -2.38 11.50
CA LEU A 117 -8.34 -2.78 12.34
C LEU A 117 -8.87 -3.24 13.71
N LEU A 118 -8.69 -4.51 14.03
CA LEU A 118 -9.12 -5.07 15.32
C LEU A 118 -8.08 -4.77 16.40
N ASN A 119 -6.80 -4.89 16.04
CA ASN A 119 -5.66 -4.54 16.88
C ASN A 119 -4.43 -4.33 15.97
N LYS A 120 -3.26 -4.04 16.56
CA LYS A 120 -2.03 -3.78 15.79
C LYS A 120 -1.55 -4.94 14.89
N ASN A 121 -2.07 -6.14 15.06
CA ASN A 121 -1.63 -7.35 14.36
C ASN A 121 -2.76 -8.03 13.58
N GLU A 122 -3.96 -7.45 13.52
CA GLU A 122 -5.12 -8.10 12.92
C GLU A 122 -6.12 -7.09 12.40
N TYR A 123 -6.62 -7.34 11.19
CA TYR A 123 -7.74 -6.61 10.62
C TYR A 123 -8.69 -7.54 9.86
N VAL A 124 -9.89 -7.05 9.60
CA VAL A 124 -10.92 -7.76 8.83
C VAL A 124 -11.49 -6.84 7.75
N TRP A 125 -12.08 -7.45 6.73
CA TRP A 125 -12.89 -6.74 5.74
C TRP A 125 -14.38 -6.86 6.05
N HIS A 126 -15.10 -5.78 5.82
CA HIS A 126 -16.56 -5.71 5.92
C HIS A 126 -17.09 -5.01 4.68
N ARG A 127 -18.14 -5.55 4.05
CA ARG A 127 -18.85 -4.82 2.99
C ARG A 127 -19.97 -3.97 3.60
N HIS A 128 -20.21 -2.78 3.06
CA HIS A 128 -21.27 -1.89 3.56
C HIS A 128 -22.68 -2.50 3.49
N ASP A 129 -22.92 -3.39 2.52
CA ASP A 129 -24.19 -4.08 2.35
C ASP A 129 -24.34 -5.33 3.25
N TRP A 130 -23.28 -5.71 3.97
CA TRP A 130 -23.36 -6.80 4.94
C TRP A 130 -23.99 -6.35 6.26
N SER A 131 -24.52 -7.31 7.02
CA SER A 131 -24.91 -7.03 8.40
C SER A 131 -23.68 -6.63 9.21
N PHE A 132 -23.85 -5.72 10.18
CA PHE A 132 -22.75 -5.16 10.98
C PHE A 132 -21.79 -6.18 11.62
N TYR A 133 -22.25 -7.41 11.90
CA TYR A 133 -21.45 -8.48 12.52
C TYR A 133 -20.82 -9.44 11.51
N GLN A 134 -21.03 -9.24 10.20
CA GLN A 134 -20.51 -10.10 9.15
C GLN A 134 -19.20 -9.54 8.63
N PHE A 135 -18.12 -10.31 8.78
CA PHE A 135 -16.79 -9.96 8.35
C PHE A 135 -16.20 -11.10 7.53
N THR A 136 -15.18 -10.78 6.73
CA THR A 136 -14.31 -11.83 6.21
C THR A 136 -13.54 -12.49 7.36
N PRO A 137 -12.95 -13.68 7.12
CA PRO A 137 -11.88 -14.16 7.98
C PRO A 137 -10.78 -13.10 8.16
N PRO A 138 -10.05 -13.15 9.29
CA PRO A 138 -9.06 -12.14 9.61
C PRO A 138 -7.83 -12.23 8.71
N VAL A 139 -7.18 -11.08 8.58
CA VAL A 139 -5.84 -10.95 8.04
C VAL A 139 -4.93 -10.59 9.20
N VAL A 140 -3.87 -11.37 9.38
CA VAL A 140 -2.92 -11.25 10.49
C VAL A 140 -1.58 -10.72 10.00
N ARG A 141 -0.88 -9.99 10.87
CA ARG A 141 0.50 -9.58 10.63
C ARG A 141 1.40 -10.81 10.59
N CYS A 142 2.29 -10.87 9.60
CA CYS A 142 3.31 -11.90 9.52
C CYS A 142 4.54 -11.52 10.35
N GLY A 143 5.03 -12.46 11.18
CA GLY A 143 6.23 -12.30 12.00
C GLY A 143 5.98 -11.77 13.40
#